data_AF-X6G0L2-F1
#
_entry.id   AF-X6G0L2-F1
#
_cell.length_a   1.000
_cell.length_b   1.000
_cell.length_c   1.000
_cell.angle_alpha   90.00
_cell.angle_beta   90.00
_cell.angle_gamma   90.00
#
_symmetry.space_group_name_H-M   'P 1'
#
loop_
_entity.id
_entity.type
_entity.pdbx_description
1 polymer ?
#
loop_
_entity_poly.entity_id
_entity_poly.type
_entity_poly.pdbx_seq_one_letter_code
_entity_poly.pdbx_strand_id
1 'polypeptide(L)'
;MSRYAWTIDEKNAAAFATLFAEPKSSYYEICDAGSSVLELTLDLGPESAHDLLVQMKIIVKKLETDKLQTRHLVTNTLFDVVDDKTVNTKSIVLVTMQDSHSSAPSLDYSADARASVVKGDDGMWRFQSLTVHADYDAGSVAAKKR
;
A
#
# COMPACT_ATOMS: atom_id res chain seq x y z
N MET A 1 -9.06 2.11 3.85
CA MET A 1 -7.75 1.98 4.55
C MET A 1 -7.57 0.63 5.26
N SER A 2 -8.40 0.20 6.22
CA SER A 2 -8.16 -1.07 6.94
C SER A 2 -8.15 -2.31 6.04
N ARG A 3 -8.99 -2.35 4.99
CA ARG A 3 -8.93 -3.42 3.99
C ARG A 3 -7.61 -3.46 3.21
N TYR A 4 -7.01 -2.30 2.94
CA TYR A 4 -5.70 -2.20 2.29
C TYR A 4 -4.61 -2.81 3.17
N ALA A 5 -4.58 -2.46 4.46
CA ALA A 5 -3.66 -3.05 5.44
C ALA A 5 -3.79 -4.58 5.49
N TRP A 6 -5.03 -5.06 5.59
CA TRP A 6 -5.32 -6.48 5.68
C TRP A 6 -4.88 -7.27 4.44
N THR A 7 -5.10 -6.76 3.23
CA THR A 7 -4.76 -7.52 2.01
C THR A 7 -3.26 -7.74 1.87
N ILE A 8 -2.42 -6.81 2.33
CA ILE A 8 -0.96 -7.00 2.34
C ILE A 8 -0.55 -7.95 3.46
N ASP A 9 -1.09 -7.76 4.67
CA ASP A 9 -0.76 -8.60 5.84
C ASP A 9 -1.11 -10.08 5.63
N GLU A 10 -2.22 -10.36 4.95
CA GLU A 10 -2.66 -11.70 4.55
C GLU A 10 -2.09 -12.17 3.22
N LYS A 11 -1.20 -11.38 2.62
CA LYS A 11 -0.52 -11.70 1.35
C LYS A 11 -1.51 -12.00 0.21
N ASN A 12 -2.65 -11.32 0.19
CA ASN A 12 -3.74 -11.56 -0.76
C ASN A 12 -3.72 -10.55 -1.91
N ALA A 13 -2.87 -10.82 -2.90
CA ALA A 13 -2.70 -9.96 -4.07
C ALA A 13 -4.00 -9.75 -4.88
N ALA A 14 -4.83 -10.79 -4.98
CA ALA A 14 -6.11 -10.69 -5.68
C ALA A 14 -7.06 -9.72 -4.98
N ALA A 15 -7.24 -9.88 -3.66
CA ALA A 15 -8.08 -8.98 -2.88
C ALA A 15 -7.53 -7.55 -2.89
N PHE A 16 -6.20 -7.37 -2.85
CA PHE A 16 -5.60 -6.04 -2.97
C PHE A 16 -6.02 -5.34 -4.26
N ALA A 17 -5.90 -6.01 -5.41
CA ALA A 17 -6.28 -5.45 -6.70
C ALA A 17 -7.76 -5.04 -6.75
N THR A 18 -8.66 -5.76 -6.06
CA THR A 18 -10.10 -5.41 -6.02
C THR A 18 -10.43 -4.15 -5.21
N LEU A 19 -9.47 -3.60 -4.45
CA LEU A 19 -9.67 -2.37 -3.70
C LEU A 19 -9.62 -1.12 -4.58
N PHE A 20 -9.07 -1.23 -5.79
CA PHE A 20 -8.90 -0.11 -6.70
C PHE A 20 -10.09 -0.01 -7.65
N ALA A 21 -10.43 1.22 -8.02
CA ALA A 21 -11.36 1.51 -9.09
C ALA A 21 -10.74 1.05 -10.43
N GLU A 22 -11.32 1.42 -11.56
CA GLU A 22 -10.92 0.91 -12.88
C GLU A 22 -9.38 0.72 -13.01
N PRO A 23 -8.90 -0.51 -13.30
CA PRO A 23 -7.47 -0.84 -13.24
C PRO A 23 -6.57 -0.05 -14.19
N LYS A 24 -7.13 0.73 -15.12
CA LYS A 24 -6.37 1.55 -16.09
C LYS A 24 -6.19 3.00 -15.66
N SER A 25 -6.93 3.47 -14.66
CA SER A 25 -6.85 4.85 -14.17
C SER A 25 -6.45 4.94 -12.69
N SER A 26 -6.40 3.80 -11.99
CA SER A 26 -6.25 3.74 -10.53
C SER A 26 -4.89 3.24 -10.07
N TYR A 27 -4.07 4.08 -9.44
CA TYR A 27 -2.69 3.71 -9.12
C TYR A 27 -2.44 3.54 -7.62
N TYR A 28 -1.43 2.73 -7.30
CA TYR A 28 -0.85 2.61 -5.97
C TYR A 28 0.60 3.07 -6.05
N GLU A 29 1.13 3.73 -5.03
CA GLU A 29 2.49 4.22 -5.07
C GLU A 29 3.10 4.21 -3.67
N ILE A 30 4.38 3.84 -3.55
CA ILE A 30 5.15 4.04 -2.32
C ILE A 30 6.35 4.95 -2.64
N CYS A 31 6.30 6.18 -2.14
CA CYS A 31 7.38 7.16 -2.23
C CYS A 31 8.27 7.10 -0.99
N ASP A 32 9.59 7.24 -1.14
CA ASP A 32 10.51 7.52 -0.03
C ASP A 32 10.95 9.00 -0.11
N ALA A 33 11.31 9.59 1.04
CA ALA A 33 11.70 10.99 1.24
C ALA A 33 12.92 11.46 0.41
N GLY A 34 13.59 10.58 -0.34
CA GLY A 34 14.69 10.91 -1.25
C GLY A 34 14.53 10.47 -2.71
N SER A 35 13.58 9.56 -3.02
CA SER A 35 13.32 9.00 -4.36
C SER A 35 12.12 8.04 -4.28
N SER A 36 11.32 7.86 -5.32
CA SER A 36 10.30 6.79 -5.37
C SER A 36 10.99 5.41 -5.31
N VAL A 37 10.98 4.75 -4.14
CA VAL A 37 11.59 3.41 -3.98
C VAL A 37 10.71 2.34 -4.63
N LEU A 38 9.40 2.58 -4.75
CA LEU A 38 8.50 1.70 -5.47
C LEU A 38 7.31 2.51 -6.04
N GLU A 39 7.52 3.09 -7.21
CA GLU A 39 6.41 3.62 -8.01
C GLU A 39 5.67 2.43 -8.65
N LEU A 40 4.52 2.04 -8.08
CA LEU A 40 3.60 1.11 -8.74
C LEU A 40 2.69 1.93 -9.68
N THR A 41 3.30 2.74 -10.55
CA THR A 41 2.57 3.49 -11.57
C THR A 41 1.97 2.53 -12.57
N LEU A 42 0.69 2.74 -12.88
CA LEU A 42 -0.06 2.04 -13.92
C LEU A 42 0.41 2.35 -15.35
N ASP A 43 1.60 2.90 -15.54
CA ASP A 43 2.00 3.50 -16.82
C ASP A 43 3.22 2.83 -17.45
N LEU A 44 3.09 1.52 -17.68
CA LEU A 44 3.81 0.80 -18.73
C LEU A 44 2.82 0.26 -19.78
N GLY A 45 2.06 1.15 -20.43
CA GLY A 45 1.40 0.85 -21.71
C GLY A 45 0.26 -0.20 -21.70
N PRO A 46 -0.44 -0.35 -22.84
CA PRO A 46 -1.87 -0.65 -22.87
C PRO A 46 -2.22 -2.15 -22.98
N GLU A 47 -1.67 -3.03 -22.13
CA GLU A 47 -2.02 -4.47 -22.23
C GLU A 47 -2.59 -5.15 -20.98
N SER A 48 -2.62 -4.54 -19.79
CA SER A 48 -3.28 -5.28 -18.71
C SER A 48 -3.83 -4.45 -17.55
N ALA A 49 -5.12 -4.66 -17.28
CA ALA A 49 -5.71 -4.47 -15.97
C ALA A 49 -5.11 -5.38 -14.87
N HIS A 50 -4.04 -6.13 -15.19
CA HIS A 50 -3.34 -7.06 -14.32
C HIS A 50 -2.06 -6.47 -13.69
N ASP A 51 -1.71 -5.20 -13.92
CA ASP A 51 -0.44 -4.67 -13.44
C ASP A 51 -0.39 -4.56 -11.90
N LEU A 52 -1.43 -4.04 -11.23
CA LEU A 52 -1.49 -4.04 -9.75
C LEU A 52 -1.49 -5.47 -9.18
N LEU A 53 -2.21 -6.40 -9.82
CA LEU A 53 -2.25 -7.80 -9.39
C LEU A 53 -0.88 -8.48 -9.54
N VAL A 54 -0.22 -8.28 -10.68
CA VAL A 54 1.10 -8.85 -10.99
C VAL A 54 2.16 -8.25 -10.06
N GLN A 55 2.18 -6.93 -9.90
CA GLN A 55 3.09 -6.24 -9.00
C GLN A 55 2.89 -6.70 -7.55
N MET A 56 1.64 -6.79 -7.08
CA MET A 56 1.37 -7.28 -5.73
C MET A 56 1.72 -8.77 -5.56
N LYS A 57 1.58 -9.61 -6.61
CA LYS A 57 2.07 -11.00 -6.59
C LYS A 57 3.60 -11.06 -6.42
N ILE A 58 4.36 -10.14 -7.02
CA ILE A 58 5.82 -10.06 -6.85
C ILE A 58 6.15 -9.73 -5.38
N ILE A 59 5.49 -8.74 -4.80
CA ILE A 59 5.66 -8.35 -3.39
C ILE A 59 5.33 -9.53 -2.46
N VAL A 60 4.15 -10.14 -2.64
CA VAL A 60 3.70 -11.29 -1.85
C VAL A 60 4.70 -12.45 -1.92
N LYS A 61 5.14 -12.81 -3.13
CA LYS A 61 6.11 -13.89 -3.33
C LYS A 61 7.43 -13.61 -2.60
N LYS A 62 7.88 -12.35 -2.57
CA LYS A 62 9.08 -11.95 -1.82
C LYS A 62 8.88 -12.14 -0.31
N LEU A 63 7.76 -11.68 0.24
CA LEU A 63 7.41 -11.87 1.65
C LEU A 63 7.36 -13.36 2.02
N GLU A 64 6.77 -14.21 1.17
CA GLU A 64 6.71 -15.66 1.40
C GLU A 64 8.09 -16.31 1.36
N THR A 65 8.89 -15.97 0.35
CA THR A 65 10.24 -16.53 0.15
C THR A 65 11.15 -16.22 1.34
N ASP A 66 11.08 -14.98 1.83
CA ASP A 66 11.86 -14.52 2.96
C ASP A 66 11.23 -14.87 4.32
N LYS A 67 10.06 -15.53 4.31
CA LYS A 67 9.28 -15.89 5.51
C LYS A 67 8.99 -14.67 6.41
N LEU A 68 8.63 -13.56 5.77
CA LEU A 68 8.32 -12.30 6.43
C LEU A 68 6.82 -12.18 6.68
N GLN A 69 6.48 -11.74 7.89
CA GLN A 69 5.14 -11.31 8.26
C GLN A 69 5.13 -9.80 8.44
N THR A 70 4.24 -9.13 7.72
CA THR A 70 3.99 -7.69 7.91
C THR A 70 2.78 -7.48 8.82
N ARG A 71 2.73 -6.30 9.45
CA ARG A 71 1.53 -5.76 10.07
C ARG A 71 1.44 -4.28 9.74
N HIS A 72 0.34 -3.86 9.12
CA HIS A 72 0.06 -2.45 8.84
C HIS A 72 -0.90 -1.89 9.89
N LEU A 73 -0.44 -0.94 10.69
CA LEU A 73 -1.26 -0.18 11.61
C LEU A 73 -1.64 1.14 10.95
N VAL A 74 -2.93 1.31 10.66
CA VAL A 74 -3.46 2.55 10.08
C VAL A 74 -4.21 3.33 11.12
N THR A 75 -3.84 4.60 11.29
CA THR A 75 -4.41 5.49 12.30
C THR A 75 -4.58 6.92 11.77
N ASN A 76 -5.25 7.76 12.54
CA ASN A 76 -5.39 9.20 12.28
C ASN A 76 -5.96 9.48 10.89
N THR A 77 -6.88 8.64 10.41
CA THR A 77 -7.52 8.83 9.11
C THR A 77 -8.40 10.08 9.14
N LEU A 78 -8.01 11.08 8.36
CA LEU A 78 -8.75 12.29 8.06
C LEU A 78 -9.48 12.10 6.73
N PHE A 79 -10.66 12.71 6.62
CA PHE A 79 -11.49 12.68 5.43
C PHE A 79 -11.76 14.10 4.93
N ASP A 80 -11.64 14.28 3.63
CA ASP A 80 -12.02 15.48 2.90
C ASP A 80 -13.03 15.07 1.82
N VAL A 81 -14.30 15.41 2.04
CA VAL A 81 -15.39 15.05 1.14
C VAL A 81 -15.46 16.10 0.04
N VAL A 82 -15.03 15.72 -1.17
CA VAL A 82 -14.98 16.63 -2.32
C VAL A 82 -16.38 16.79 -2.92
N ASP A 83 -17.09 15.67 -3.10
CA ASP A 83 -18.46 15.62 -3.60
C ASP A 83 -19.17 14.33 -3.12
N ASP A 84 -20.33 14.00 -3.69
CA ASP A 84 -21.15 12.84 -3.31
C ASP A 84 -20.53 11.48 -3.72
N LYS A 85 -19.51 11.50 -4.58
CA LYS A 85 -18.85 10.32 -5.14
C LYS A 85 -17.34 10.28 -4.89
N THR A 86 -16.76 11.32 -4.32
CA THR A 86 -15.30 11.46 -4.19
C THR A 86 -14.92 11.90 -2.79
N VAL A 87 -14.00 11.15 -2.18
CA VAL A 87 -13.45 11.43 -0.86
C VAL A 87 -11.94 11.30 -0.90
N ASN A 88 -11.24 12.35 -0.47
CA ASN A 88 -9.81 12.30 -0.22
C ASN A 88 -9.57 11.91 1.23
N THR A 89 -8.52 11.13 1.46
CA THR A 89 -8.13 10.69 2.80
C THR A 89 -6.65 10.88 3.03
N LYS A 90 -6.30 11.16 4.28
CA LYS A 90 -4.93 11.20 4.76
C LYS A 90 -4.86 10.37 6.04
N SER A 91 -3.98 9.39 6.10
CA SER A 91 -3.81 8.51 7.27
C SER A 91 -2.35 8.37 7.61
N ILE A 92 -2.06 8.11 8.88
CA ILE A 92 -0.73 7.65 9.30
C ILE A 92 -0.70 6.13 9.23
N VAL A 93 0.38 5.59 8.67
CA VAL A 93 0.62 4.14 8.57
C VAL A 93 1.93 3.82 9.28
N LEU A 94 1.91 2.78 10.11
CA LEU A 94 3.10 2.15 10.64
C LEU A 94 3.15 0.73 10.11
N VAL A 95 4.28 0.33 9.56
CA VAL A 95 4.48 -1.03 9.07
C VAL A 95 5.54 -1.70 9.92
N THR A 96 5.19 -2.84 10.48
CA THR A 96 6.15 -3.69 11.19
C THR A 96 6.40 -4.95 10.41
N MET A 97 7.60 -5.50 10.54
CA MET A 97 8.02 -6.74 9.90
C MET A 97 8.59 -7.71 10.93
N GLN A 98 8.30 -9.00 10.74
CA GLN A 98 8.82 -10.08 11.58
C GLN A 98 9.27 -11.23 10.68
N ASP A 99 10.51 -11.67 10.83
CA ASP A 99 11.00 -12.92 10.24
C ASP A 99 10.87 -14.10 11.21
N SER A 100 11.07 -15.32 10.72
CA SER A 100 10.95 -16.54 11.53
C SER A 100 11.97 -16.67 12.67
N HIS A 101 13.00 -15.83 12.69
CA HIS A 101 14.06 -15.85 13.71
C HIS A 101 13.88 -14.76 14.76
N SER A 102 12.96 -13.82 14.53
CA SER A 102 12.69 -12.69 15.40
C SER A 102 11.60 -13.00 16.41
N SER A 103 11.88 -12.78 17.69
CA SER A 103 10.95 -13.01 18.81
C SER A 103 9.83 -11.98 18.90
N ALA A 104 9.99 -10.83 18.25
CA ALA A 104 9.00 -9.75 18.18
C ALA A 104 9.11 -9.02 16.83
N PRO A 105 8.02 -8.41 16.34
CA PRO A 105 8.06 -7.56 15.16
C PRO A 105 8.88 -6.28 15.40
N SER A 106 9.64 -5.86 14.40
CA SER A 106 10.35 -4.57 14.38
C SER A 106 9.64 -3.58 13.46
N LEU A 107 9.72 -2.28 13.77
CA LEU A 107 9.27 -1.24 12.85
C LEU A 107 10.11 -1.29 11.57
N ASP A 108 9.44 -1.34 10.43
CA ASP A 108 10.04 -1.23 9.10
C ASP A 108 10.05 0.23 8.65
N TYR A 109 8.87 0.84 8.57
CA TYR A 109 8.72 2.27 8.28
C TYR A 109 7.45 2.87 8.91
N SER A 110 7.46 4.19 9.09
CA SER A 110 6.26 5.01 9.22
C SER A 110 5.96 5.70 7.89
N ALA A 111 4.71 6.09 7.67
CA ALA A 111 4.32 6.77 6.45
C ALA A 111 3.09 7.66 6.63
N ASP A 112 2.98 8.65 5.75
CA ASP A 112 1.75 9.34 5.43
C ASP A 112 1.09 8.69 4.20
N ALA A 113 -0.08 8.08 4.37
CA ALA A 113 -0.85 7.49 3.28
C ALA A 113 -1.97 8.42 2.83
N ARG A 114 -1.93 8.82 1.56
CA ARG A 114 -2.92 9.69 0.91
C ARG A 114 -3.69 8.89 -0.11
N ALA A 115 -5.01 8.93 -0.04
CA ALA A 115 -5.85 8.18 -0.98
C ALA A 115 -6.97 9.05 -1.51
N SER A 116 -7.24 8.97 -2.82
CA SER A 116 -8.51 9.40 -3.40
C SER A 116 -9.39 8.17 -3.57
N VAL A 117 -10.61 8.25 -3.04
CA VAL A 117 -11.58 7.14 -3.04
C VAL A 117 -12.82 7.59 -3.81
N VAL A 118 -13.22 6.80 -4.78
CA VAL A 118 -14.39 7.06 -5.62
C VAL A 118 -15.47 6.01 -5.39
N LYS A 119 -16.72 6.44 -5.47
CA LYS A 119 -17.89 5.56 -5.37
C LYS A 119 -18.29 5.08 -6.76
N GLY A 120 -18.19 3.77 -6.98
CA GLY A 120 -18.68 3.14 -8.21
C GLY A 120 -20.19 3.13 -8.31
N ASP A 121 -20.71 2.81 -9.50
CA ASP A 121 -22.15 2.69 -9.75
C ASP A 121 -22.81 1.56 -8.94
N ASP A 122 -22.02 0.57 -8.51
CA ASP A 122 -22.42 -0.49 -7.58
C ASP A 122 -22.48 -0.03 -6.10
N GLY A 123 -22.28 1.26 -5.86
CA GLY A 123 -22.29 1.89 -4.53
C GLY A 123 -21.05 1.60 -3.69
N MET A 124 -20.07 0.87 -4.21
CA MET A 124 -18.86 0.50 -3.49
C MET A 124 -17.78 1.57 -3.63
N TRP A 125 -17.14 1.89 -2.52
CA TRP A 125 -16.00 2.81 -2.47
C TRP A 125 -14.70 2.07 -2.78
N ARG A 126 -13.95 2.57 -3.76
CA ARG A 126 -12.67 2.00 -4.21
C ARG A 126 -11.63 3.09 -4.37
N PHE A 127 -10.37 2.74 -4.24
CA PHE A 127 -9.26 3.67 -4.45
C PHE A 127 -9.17 4.06 -5.92
N GLN A 128 -9.33 5.34 -6.21
CA GLN A 128 -8.82 5.91 -7.46
C GLN A 128 -7.30 6.10 -7.35
N SER A 129 -6.80 6.45 -6.17
CA SER A 129 -5.36 6.49 -5.93
C SER A 129 -5.06 6.16 -4.47
N LEU A 130 -3.88 5.59 -4.24
CA LEU A 130 -3.31 5.43 -2.90
C LEU A 130 -1.78 5.60 -2.97
N THR A 131 -1.28 6.71 -2.45
CA THR A 131 0.16 7.00 -2.35
C THR A 131 0.58 6.91 -0.89
N VAL A 132 1.65 6.16 -0.62
CA VAL A 132 2.26 5.97 0.69
C VAL A 132 3.59 6.72 0.70
N HIS A 133 3.67 7.82 1.43
CA HIS A 133 4.91 8.57 1.63
C HIS A 133 5.61 8.01 2.86
N ALA A 134 6.52 7.07 2.66
CA ALA A 134 7.30 6.46 3.73
C ALA A 134 8.36 7.44 4.25
N ASP A 135 8.40 7.58 5.57
CA ASP A 135 9.46 8.27 6.29
C ASP A 135 10.61 7.26 6.49
N TYR A 136 11.56 7.19 5.55
CA TYR A 136 12.85 6.59 5.85
C TYR A 136 13.81 7.66 6.34
N ASP A 137 14.03 7.70 7.65
CA ASP A 137 15.18 8.39 8.20
C ASP A 137 16.40 7.47 8.09
N ALA A 138 17.54 7.96 7.61
CA ALA A 138 18.76 7.19 7.34
C ALA A 138 19.41 6.52 8.59
N GLY A 139 18.71 6.54 9.72
CA GLY A 139 19.03 5.88 10.97
C GLY A 139 18.01 4.82 11.44
N SER A 140 16.97 4.49 10.64
CA SER A 140 16.03 3.42 11.01
C SER A 140 16.73 2.06 11.03
N VAL A 141 16.42 1.27 12.06
CA VAL A 141 17.29 0.24 12.66
C VAL A 141 17.51 -1.00 11.75
N ALA A 142 16.87 -1.10 10.59
CA ALA A 142 16.98 -2.26 9.69
C ALA A 142 17.95 -2.10 8.51
N ALA A 143 18.41 -0.87 8.19
CA ALA A 143 19.37 -0.64 7.09
C ALA A 143 20.85 -0.71 7.52
N LYS A 144 21.13 -0.98 8.81
CA LYS A 144 22.50 -1.30 9.26
C LYS A 144 22.75 -2.80 9.12
N LYS A 145 23.19 -3.17 7.90
CA LYS A 145 23.72 -4.49 7.50
C LYS A 145 22.68 -5.61 7.35
N ARG A 146 22.30 -5.87 6.10
CA ARG A 146 22.33 -7.22 5.56
C ARG A 146 23.24 -7.21 4.34
#